data_AF-A0A969G8Y0-F1
#
_entry.id   AF-A0A969G8Y0-F1
#
_cell.length_a   1.000
_cell.length_b   1.000
_cell.length_c   1.000
_cell.angle_alpha   90.00
_cell.angle_beta   90.00
_cell.angle_gamma   90.00
#
_symmetry.space_group_name_H-M   'P 1'
#
loop_
_entity.id
_entity.type
_entity.pdbx_description
1 polymer ?
#
loop_
_entity_poly.entity_id
_entity_poly.type
_entity_poly.pdbx_seq_one_letter_code
_entity_poly.pdbx_strand_id
1 'polypeptide(L)'
;MNDRRKTEWLAARYLLQELLGKNVFCYSDEFGKPILKNSDKHLSISHSRGLVTVIVSDFSIGIDIQVIVSKIQRIAYKFMREEENESLDVKKHLEHLHIYWGAKEALYKAYG
;
A
#
# COMPACT_ATOMS: atom_id res chain seq x y z
N MET A 1 -5.85 -11.61 -17.33
CA MET A 1 -5.36 -11.27 -15.97
C MET A 1 -4.34 -12.32 -15.54
N ASN A 2 -3.12 -11.94 -15.19
CA ASN A 2 -2.06 -12.85 -14.70
C ASN A 2 -2.56 -13.59 -13.44
N ASP A 3 -2.32 -14.91 -13.33
CA ASP A 3 -2.85 -15.74 -12.23
C ASP A 3 -2.42 -15.22 -10.86
N ARG A 4 -1.21 -14.67 -10.76
CA ARG A 4 -0.74 -14.00 -9.54
C ARG A 4 -1.66 -12.85 -9.10
N ARG A 5 -2.09 -12.01 -10.04
CA ARG A 5 -2.99 -10.87 -9.74
C ARG A 5 -4.37 -11.35 -9.30
N LYS A 6 -4.85 -12.48 -9.83
CA LYS A 6 -6.11 -13.09 -9.37
C LYS A 6 -5.96 -13.57 -7.93
N THR A 7 -4.84 -14.23 -7.61
CA THR A 7 -4.56 -14.71 -6.24
C THR A 7 -4.45 -13.55 -5.26
N GLU A 8 -3.71 -12.49 -5.59
CA GLU A 8 -3.57 -11.30 -4.74
C GLU A 8 -4.94 -10.63 -4.51
N TRP A 9 -5.77 -10.54 -5.56
CA TRP A 9 -7.13 -9.99 -5.45
C TRP A 9 -8.05 -10.86 -4.56
N LEU A 10 -8.01 -12.18 -4.72
CA LEU A 10 -8.79 -13.10 -3.88
C LEU A 10 -8.32 -13.05 -2.41
N ALA A 11 -7.01 -12.99 -2.19
CA ALA A 11 -6.44 -12.88 -0.84
C ALA A 11 -6.86 -11.57 -0.15
N ALA A 12 -6.89 -10.44 -0.86
CA ALA A 12 -7.37 -9.17 -0.31
C ALA A 12 -8.84 -9.27 0.13
N ARG A 13 -9.70 -9.91 -0.68
CA ARG A 13 -11.11 -10.12 -0.34
C ARG A 13 -11.29 -11.07 0.83
N TYR A 14 -10.48 -12.11 0.91
CA TYR A 14 -10.47 -13.03 2.04
C TYR A 14 -10.08 -12.30 3.33
N LEU A 15 -8.97 -11.55 3.35
CA LEU A 15 -8.54 -10.75 4.50
C LEU A 15 -9.62 -9.75 4.94
N LEU A 16 -10.30 -9.12 3.98
CA LEU A 16 -11.38 -8.19 4.30
C LEU A 16 -12.57 -8.88 4.98
N GLN A 17 -12.90 -10.10 4.55
CA GLN A 17 -13.95 -10.90 5.19
C GLN A 17 -13.54 -11.38 6.59
N GLU A 18 -12.26 -11.71 6.80
CA GLU A 18 -11.75 -12.04 8.13
C GLU A 18 -11.83 -10.84 9.08
N LEU A 19 -11.56 -9.63 8.60
CA LEU A 19 -11.59 -8.40 9.42
C LEU A 19 -12.99 -7.88 9.72
N LEU A 20 -13.93 -7.99 8.78
CA LEU A 20 -15.24 -7.33 8.85
C LEU A 20 -16.43 -8.30 8.80
N GLY A 21 -16.17 -9.60 8.66
CA GLY A 21 -17.19 -10.64 8.54
C GLY A 21 -17.60 -10.95 7.09
N LYS A 22 -18.60 -11.82 6.94
CA LYS A 22 -19.12 -12.23 5.63
C LYS A 22 -19.95 -11.13 4.98
N ASN A 23 -20.09 -11.18 3.66
CA ASN A 23 -20.90 -10.23 2.84
C ASN A 23 -20.39 -8.79 2.82
N VAL A 24 -19.08 -8.59 2.94
CA VAL A 24 -18.45 -7.28 2.74
C VAL A 24 -18.30 -7.03 1.24
N PHE A 25 -18.80 -5.88 0.79
CA PHE A 25 -18.68 -5.42 -0.59
C PHE A 25 -17.79 -4.19 -0.65
N CYS A 26 -16.81 -4.22 -1.53
CA CYS A 26 -15.93 -3.08 -1.82
C CYS A 26 -16.02 -2.70 -3.30
N TYR A 27 -15.90 -1.41 -3.60
CA TYR A 27 -15.77 -0.88 -4.96
C TYR A 27 -14.67 0.18 -4.98
N SER A 28 -14.19 0.51 -6.18
CA SER A 28 -13.23 1.60 -6.36
C SER A 28 -13.97 2.91 -6.64
N ASP A 29 -13.48 4.01 -6.07
CA ASP A 29 -13.92 5.35 -6.48
C ASP A 29 -13.28 5.78 -7.82
N GLU A 30 -13.49 7.05 -8.20
CA GLU A 30 -12.98 7.63 -9.44
C GLU A 30 -11.44 7.70 -9.51
N PHE A 31 -10.75 7.66 -8.37
CA PHE A 31 -9.29 7.64 -8.26
C PHE A 31 -8.73 6.24 -8.03
N GLY A 32 -9.60 5.23 -7.95
CA GLY A 32 -9.23 3.82 -7.76
C GLY A 32 -9.15 3.39 -6.30
N LYS A 33 -9.44 4.26 -5.33
CA LYS A 33 -9.38 3.97 -3.90
C LYS A 33 -10.52 3.03 -3.49
N PRO A 34 -10.23 1.97 -2.71
CA PRO A 34 -11.25 1.02 -2.30
C PRO A 34 -12.16 1.61 -1.20
N ILE A 35 -13.46 1.58 -1.44
CA ILE A 35 -14.51 2.03 -0.51
C ILE A 35 -15.37 0.84 -0.10
N LEU A 36 -15.74 0.80 1.18
CA LEU A 36 -16.68 -0.17 1.72
C LEU A 36 -18.12 0.28 1.46
N LYS A 37 -18.94 -0.62 0.91
CA LYS A 37 -20.36 -0.36 0.71
C LYS A 37 -21.08 -0.31 2.07
N ASN A 38 -21.92 0.69 2.28
CA ASN A 38 -22.74 0.88 3.48
C ASN A 38 -21.93 0.98 4.79
N SER A 39 -20.75 1.57 4.74
CA SER A 39 -19.88 1.73 5.91
C SER A 39 -19.08 3.02 5.80
N ASP A 40 -19.00 3.78 6.89
CA ASP A 40 -18.20 5.00 6.96
C ASP A 40 -16.72 4.72 7.27
N LYS A 41 -16.35 3.45 7.49
CA LYS A 41 -14.96 3.03 7.68
C LYS A 41 -14.13 3.21 6.42
N HIS A 42 -12.86 3.57 6.64
CA HIS A 42 -11.84 3.69 5.61
C HIS A 42 -11.08 2.38 5.44
N LEU A 43 -10.69 2.08 4.20
CA LEU A 43 -10.01 0.86 3.78
C LEU A 43 -8.77 1.21 2.98
N SER A 44 -7.67 0.51 3.24
CA SER A 44 -6.49 0.55 2.37
C SER A 44 -5.94 -0.86 2.16
N ILE A 45 -5.53 -1.13 0.91
CA ILE A 45 -5.05 -2.44 0.46
C ILE A 45 -3.68 -2.24 -0.19
N SER A 46 -2.73 -3.11 0.13
CA SER A 46 -1.47 -3.19 -0.60
C SER A 46 -1.07 -4.63 -0.85
N HIS A 47 -0.32 -4.86 -1.93
CA HIS A 47 0.19 -6.16 -2.29
C HIS A 47 1.60 -6.04 -2.88
N SER A 48 2.48 -6.96 -2.52
CA SER A 48 3.81 -7.03 -3.11
C SER A 48 4.34 -8.44 -3.13
N ARG A 49 4.71 -8.87 -4.33
CA ARG A 49 5.27 -10.18 -4.62
C ARG A 49 4.59 -11.35 -3.86
N GLY A 50 3.26 -11.46 -3.91
CA GLY A 50 2.52 -12.55 -3.28
C GLY A 50 2.20 -12.34 -1.79
N LEU A 51 2.60 -11.21 -1.22
CA LEU A 51 2.06 -10.70 0.04
C LEU A 51 0.89 -9.78 -0.26
N VAL A 52 -0.12 -9.82 0.60
CA VAL A 52 -1.27 -8.92 0.58
C VAL A 52 -1.55 -8.47 2.01
N THR A 53 -1.87 -7.19 2.16
CA THR A 53 -2.29 -6.61 3.44
C THR A 53 -3.54 -5.76 3.23
N VAL A 54 -4.36 -5.72 4.28
CA VAL A 54 -5.60 -4.96 4.34
C VAL A 54 -5.64 -4.28 5.70
N ILE A 55 -5.95 -2.99 5.73
CA ILE A 55 -6.20 -2.24 6.95
C ILE A 55 -7.55 -1.53 6.87
N VAL A 56 -8.26 -1.48 7.99
CA VAL A 56 -9.54 -0.78 8.14
C VAL A 56 -9.47 0.11 9.36
N SER A 57 -10.02 1.32 9.26
CA SER A 57 -10.06 2.29 10.36
C SER A 57 -11.32 3.17 10.29
N ASP A 58 -11.66 3.79 11.42
CA ASP A 58 -12.72 4.81 11.50
C ASP A 58 -12.23 6.20 11.05
N PHE A 59 -10.94 6.32 10.71
CA PHE A 59 -10.31 7.53 10.18
C PHE A 59 -9.52 7.22 8.90
N SER A 60 -9.23 8.27 8.12
CA SER A 60 -8.44 8.15 6.89
C SER A 60 -7.13 7.41 7.14
N ILE A 61 -6.87 6.37 6.34
CA ILE A 61 -5.75 5.45 6.56
C ILE A 61 -5.20 4.92 5.24
N GLY A 62 -3.89 4.69 5.22
CA GLY A 62 -3.17 4.12 4.09
C GLY A 62 -2.15 3.10 4.55
N ILE A 63 -2.03 1.99 3.81
CA ILE A 63 -1.00 0.98 4.05
C ILE A 63 -0.25 0.67 2.76
N ASP A 64 1.06 0.49 2.88
CA ASP A 64 1.88 -0.02 1.80
C ASP A 64 2.81 -1.13 2.26
N ILE A 65 2.96 -2.15 1.42
CA ILE A 65 3.94 -3.22 1.59
C ILE A 65 4.71 -3.35 0.30
N GLN A 66 6.04 -3.46 0.40
CA GLN A 66 6.88 -3.59 -0.77
C GLN A 66 8.08 -4.49 -0.48
N VAL A 67 8.37 -5.40 -1.40
CA VAL A 67 9.62 -6.17 -1.34
C VAL A 67 10.79 -5.29 -1.73
N ILE A 68 11.84 -5.35 -0.93
CA ILE A 68 13.10 -4.64 -1.16
C ILE A 68 13.72 -5.11 -2.48
N VAL A 69 13.92 -4.16 -3.39
CA VAL A 69 14.55 -4.37 -4.71
C VAL A 69 15.47 -3.20 -5.04
N SER A 70 16.64 -3.50 -5.62
CA SER A 70 17.66 -2.50 -5.97
C SER A 70 17.20 -1.46 -7.00
N LYS A 71 16.21 -1.81 -7.83
CA LYS A 71 15.67 -0.92 -8.88
C LYS A 71 15.13 0.40 -8.33
N ILE A 72 14.76 0.48 -7.05
CA ILE A 72 14.27 1.72 -6.41
C ILE A 72 15.28 2.86 -6.51
N GLN A 73 16.59 2.57 -6.46
CA GLN A 73 17.65 3.58 -6.54
C GLN A 73 17.57 4.36 -7.86
N ARG A 74 17.16 3.70 -8.96
CA ARG A 74 17.01 4.34 -10.27
C ARG A 74 15.91 5.37 -10.32
N ILE A 75 14.96 5.35 -9.39
CA ILE A 75 13.85 6.29 -9.34
C ILE A 75 13.89 7.17 -8.09
N ALA A 76 14.92 7.04 -7.24
CA ALA A 76 15.07 7.82 -6.00
C ALA A 76 14.92 9.32 -6.24
N TYR A 77 15.55 9.85 -7.29
CA TYR A 77 15.48 11.25 -7.67
C TYR A 77 14.05 11.77 -7.97
N LYS A 78 13.08 10.88 -8.23
CA LYS A 78 11.68 11.27 -8.50
C LYS A 78 10.87 11.51 -7.23
N PHE A 79 11.28 10.89 -6.12
CA PHE A 79 10.50 10.92 -4.89
C PHE A 79 11.27 11.42 -3.68
N MET A 80 12.61 11.41 -3.71
CA MET A 80 13.44 11.90 -2.61
C MET A 80 13.75 13.38 -2.77
N ARG A 81 13.57 14.15 -1.69
CA ARG A 81 14.05 15.52 -1.56
C ARG A 81 15.51 15.53 -1.12
N GLU A 82 16.17 16.68 -1.23
CA GLU A 82 17.58 16.85 -0.82
C GLU A 82 17.79 16.50 0.65
N GLU A 83 17.02 17.12 1.55
CA GLU A 83 17.05 16.86 3.00
C GLU A 83 16.81 15.38 3.36
N GLU A 84 15.95 14.69 2.60
CA GLU A 84 15.67 13.26 2.81
C GLU A 84 16.81 12.37 2.30
N ASN A 85 17.55 12.80 1.27
CA ASN A 85 18.74 12.09 0.81
C ASN A 85 19.91 12.26 1.78
N GLU A 86 20.03 13.43 2.39
CA GLU A 86 21.05 13.72 3.41
C GLU A 86 20.86 12.89 4.69
N SER A 87 19.63 12.46 4.99
CA SER A 87 19.32 11.63 6.17
C SER A 87 19.66 10.14 5.99
N LEU A 88 20.04 9.70 4.79
CA LEU A 88 20.25 8.29 4.48
C LEU A 88 21.55 7.75 5.12
N ASP A 89 21.44 6.63 5.82
CA ASP A 89 22.61 5.85 6.23
C ASP A 89 23.19 5.12 5.01
N VAL A 90 24.45 5.39 4.67
CA VAL A 90 25.16 4.78 3.54
C VAL A 90 25.12 3.25 3.60
N LYS A 91 25.19 2.65 4.80
CA LYS A 91 25.16 1.18 4.96
C LYS A 91 23.77 0.58 4.81
N LYS A 92 22.71 1.40 4.93
CA LYS A 92 21.30 0.99 4.83
C LYS A 92 20.57 1.74 3.73
N HIS A 93 21.31 2.22 2.75
CA HIS A 93 20.80 3.15 1.75
C HIS A 93 19.60 2.56 1.00
N LEU A 94 19.67 1.29 0.63
CA LEU A 94 18.59 0.60 -0.06
C LEU A 94 17.33 0.49 0.80
N GLU A 95 17.47 0.07 2.06
CA GLU A 95 16.38 -0.07 3.01
C GLU A 95 15.72 1.29 3.30
N HIS A 96 16.52 2.33 3.51
CA HIS A 96 16.02 3.68 3.78
C HIS A 96 15.23 4.23 2.59
N LEU A 97 15.67 4.00 1.36
CA LEU A 97 14.90 4.36 0.16
C LEU A 97 13.53 3.65 0.13
N HIS A 98 13.47 2.37 0.51
CA HIS A 98 12.21 1.64 0.61
C HIS A 98 11.31 2.16 1.74
N ILE A 99 11.89 2.60 2.87
CA ILE A 99 11.14 3.22 3.96
C ILE A 99 10.51 4.53 3.49
N TYR A 100 11.28 5.42 2.85
CA TYR A 100 10.76 6.68 2.33
C TYR A 100 9.69 6.46 1.27
N TRP A 101 9.94 5.55 0.33
CA TRP A 101 8.96 5.20 -0.70
C TRP A 101 7.67 4.65 -0.09
N GLY A 102 7.76 3.64 0.77
CA GLY A 102 6.59 3.04 1.42
C GLY A 102 5.81 4.04 2.26
N ALA A 103 6.50 4.94 2.98
CA ALA A 103 5.84 6.01 3.74
C ALA A 103 5.06 6.97 2.84
N LYS A 104 5.63 7.36 1.70
CA LYS A 104 4.98 8.26 0.73
C LYS A 104 3.81 7.60 0.02
N GLU A 105 3.94 6.33 -0.37
CA GLU A 105 2.85 5.55 -0.95
C GLU A 105 1.71 5.32 0.05
N ALA A 106 2.02 5.02 1.31
CA ALA A 106 1.03 4.90 2.36
C ALA A 106 0.29 6.23 2.58
N LEU A 107 1.01 7.35 2.59
CA LEU A 107 0.42 8.69 2.68
C LEU A 107 -0.50 8.98 1.49
N TYR A 108 -0.04 8.67 0.27
CA TYR A 108 -0.83 8.84 -0.94
C TYR A 108 -2.13 8.03 -0.88
N LYS A 109 -2.10 6.79 -0.40
CA LYS A 109 -3.31 5.96 -0.24
C LYS A 109 -4.27 6.46 0.85
N ALA A 110 -3.75 7.13 1.88
CA ALA A 110 -4.59 7.71 2.91
C ALA A 110 -5.39 8.90 2.36
N TYR A 111 -4.71 9.83 1.66
CA TYR A 111 -5.29 11.14 1.31
C TYR A 111 -5.70 11.31 -0.16
N GLY A 112 -5.17 10.48 -1.06
CA GLY A 112 -5.58 10.41 -2.45
C GLY A 112 -6.87 9.63 -2.63
#